data_AF-A0A9Q3HE74-F1
#
_entry.id   AF-A0A9Q3HE74-F1
#
_cell.length_a   1.000
_cell.length_b   1.000
_cell.length_c   1.000
_cell.angle_alpha   90.00
_cell.angle_beta   90.00
_cell.angle_gamma   90.00
#
_symmetry.space_group_name_H-M   'P 1'
#
loop_
_entity.id
_entity.type
_entity.pdbx_description
1 polymer ?
#
loop_
_entity_poly.entity_id
_entity_poly.type
_entity_poly.pdbx_seq_one_letter_code
_entity_poly.pdbx_strand_id
1 'polypeptide(L)'
;MATSIGAASSPQTLKCTTFDKRTTATAACNDVRGSRCSHGCTSQIVAKQCKHNNIGPDSEENCTFAFGKSTAYSYTCINEKGSYTCTGKTSGVATCKGCTFPN
;
A
#
# COMPACT_ATOMS: atom_id res chain seq x y z
N MET A 1 -39.11 6.41 -16.34
CA MET A 1 -37.89 7.00 -16.92
C MET A 1 -36.77 6.76 -15.92
N ALA A 2 -35.91 5.77 -16.15
CA ALA A 2 -34.75 5.52 -15.31
C ALA A 2 -33.52 6.03 -16.07
N THR A 3 -33.01 7.18 -15.66
CA THR A 3 -31.86 7.84 -16.28
C THR A 3 -30.61 7.03 -15.99
N SER A 4 -30.00 6.55 -17.06
CA SER A 4 -28.65 6.02 -17.14
C SER A 4 -27.64 7.09 -16.72
N ILE A 5 -26.72 6.73 -15.82
CA ILE A 5 -25.45 7.44 -15.68
C ILE A 5 -24.37 6.38 -15.51
N GLY A 6 -23.49 6.27 -16.50
CA GLY A 6 -22.39 5.32 -16.52
C GLY A 6 -21.52 5.46 -15.28
N ALA A 7 -20.99 4.33 -14.81
CA ALA A 7 -19.94 4.28 -13.81
C ALA A 7 -18.66 4.90 -14.39
N ALA A 8 -18.62 6.23 -14.46
CA ALA A 8 -17.36 6.96 -14.46
C ALA A 8 -16.75 6.68 -13.09
N SER A 9 -15.79 5.75 -13.05
CA SER A 9 -14.94 5.45 -11.90
C SER A 9 -14.28 6.75 -11.44
N SER A 10 -14.99 7.49 -10.59
CA SER A 10 -14.54 8.77 -10.09
C SER A 10 -13.30 8.52 -9.24
N PRO A 11 -12.27 9.38 -9.30
CA PRO A 11 -11.07 9.24 -8.49
C PRO A 11 -11.44 9.13 -7.00
N GLN A 12 -11.33 7.93 -6.42
CA GLN A 12 -11.69 7.69 -5.02
C GLN A 12 -10.48 7.85 -4.10
N THR A 13 -10.75 8.25 -2.85
CA THR A 13 -9.76 8.18 -1.78
C THR A 13 -10.01 6.91 -0.99
N LEU A 14 -8.99 6.06 -0.88
CA LEU A 14 -9.06 4.75 -0.25
C LEU A 14 -8.10 4.66 0.93
N LYS A 15 -8.54 3.95 1.97
CA LYS A 15 -7.67 3.49 3.07
C LYS A 15 -7.19 2.08 2.75
N CYS A 16 -5.89 1.91 2.66
CA CYS A 16 -5.23 0.71 2.17
C CYS A 16 -4.37 0.14 3.28
N THR A 17 -4.50 -1.17 3.50
CA THR A 17 -3.67 -1.93 4.44
C THR A 17 -2.41 -2.46 3.77
N THR A 18 -2.38 -2.47 2.44
CA THR A 18 -1.19 -2.63 1.61
C THR A 18 -1.20 -1.61 0.48
N PHE A 19 -0.03 -1.17 0.04
CA PHE A 19 0.11 -0.26 -1.08
C PHE A 19 1.46 -0.44 -1.77
N ASP A 20 1.49 -0.23 -3.08
CA ASP A 20 2.72 -0.17 -3.87
C ASP A 20 2.92 1.27 -4.36
N LYS A 21 4.15 1.79 -4.23
CA LYS A 21 4.62 3.08 -4.75
C LYS A 21 3.84 4.32 -4.28
N ARG A 22 4.31 4.91 -3.18
CA ARG A 22 3.85 6.19 -2.60
C ARG A 22 3.55 7.33 -3.59
N THR A 23 4.37 7.50 -4.62
CA THR A 23 4.37 8.73 -5.46
C THR A 23 4.17 8.50 -6.95
N THR A 24 3.85 7.28 -7.39
CA THR A 24 3.63 7.01 -8.83
C THR A 24 2.15 7.02 -9.16
N ALA A 25 1.80 7.48 -10.37
CA ALA A 25 0.44 7.36 -10.93
C ALA A 25 -0.01 5.91 -11.20
N THR A 26 0.80 4.93 -10.80
CA THR A 26 0.56 3.49 -10.86
C THR A 26 0.46 2.86 -9.48
N ALA A 27 0.26 3.68 -8.43
CA ALA A 27 0.13 3.17 -7.08
C ALA A 27 -1.09 2.24 -6.99
N ALA A 28 -0.89 1.05 -6.44
CA ALA A 28 -1.97 0.09 -6.21
C ALA A 28 -2.34 0.10 -4.72
N CYS A 29 -3.64 -0.01 -4.44
CA CYS A 29 -4.19 -0.09 -3.09
C CYS A 29 -4.66 -1.52 -2.84
N ASN A 30 -4.32 -2.10 -1.69
CA ASN A 30 -4.75 -3.44 -1.26
C ASN A 30 -4.41 -4.57 -2.26
N ASP A 31 -3.37 -4.39 -3.07
CA ASP A 31 -3.01 -5.31 -4.16
C ASP A 31 -4.16 -5.59 -5.15
N VAL A 32 -5.12 -4.67 -5.28
CA VAL A 32 -6.26 -4.87 -6.17
C VAL A 32 -5.77 -4.81 -7.61
N ARG A 33 -5.87 -5.95 -8.32
CA ARG A 33 -5.47 -6.06 -9.72
C ARG A 33 -6.16 -5.01 -10.58
N GLY A 34 -5.35 -4.24 -11.30
CA GLY A 34 -5.78 -3.16 -12.19
C GLY A 34 -6.23 -1.88 -11.48
N SER A 35 -6.25 -1.84 -10.13
CA SER A 35 -6.44 -0.59 -9.42
C SER A 35 -5.26 0.35 -9.68
N ARG A 36 -5.57 1.61 -9.95
CA ARG A 36 -4.55 2.64 -10.17
C ARG A 36 -4.94 3.92 -9.46
N CYS A 37 -4.09 4.36 -8.54
CA CYS A 37 -4.23 5.60 -7.81
C CYS A 37 -3.32 6.66 -8.44
N SER A 38 -3.92 7.60 -9.16
CA SER A 38 -3.19 8.62 -9.94
C SER A 38 -2.43 9.63 -9.07
N HIS A 39 -2.86 9.83 -7.82
CA HIS A 39 -2.23 10.76 -6.87
C HIS A 39 -1.34 10.06 -5.84
N GLY A 40 -1.10 8.75 -5.99
CA GLY A 40 -0.29 7.98 -5.06
C GLY A 40 -0.94 7.78 -3.68
N CYS A 41 -0.13 7.35 -2.72
CA CYS A 41 -0.53 7.01 -1.35
C CYS A 41 0.30 7.81 -0.34
N THR A 42 -0.33 8.51 0.60
CA THR A 42 0.35 9.55 1.41
C THR A 42 0.47 9.22 2.89
N SER A 43 -0.09 8.10 3.37
CA SER A 43 0.01 7.67 4.76
C SER A 43 0.95 6.49 4.93
N GLN A 44 1.42 6.30 6.17
CA GLN A 44 2.47 5.34 6.51
C GLN A 44 1.92 4.14 7.27
N ILE A 45 2.51 2.97 7.04
CA ILE A 45 2.20 1.75 7.80
C ILE A 45 3.43 1.44 8.64
N VAL A 46 3.23 1.30 9.94
CA VAL A 46 4.29 0.89 10.87
C VAL A 46 4.25 -0.63 10.99
N ALA A 47 5.37 -1.29 10.73
CA ALA A 47 5.52 -2.73 10.85
C ALA A 47 6.58 -3.07 11.91
N LYS A 48 6.32 -4.10 12.70
CA LYS A 48 7.23 -4.61 13.74
C LYS A 48 7.93 -5.90 13.30
N GLN A 49 9.01 -6.26 13.99
CA GLN A 49 9.83 -7.44 13.70
C GLN A 49 10.30 -7.46 12.24
N CYS A 50 10.84 -6.32 11.82
CA CYS A 50 11.37 -6.07 10.50
C CYS A 50 12.86 -6.38 10.46
N LYS A 51 13.30 -7.14 9.47
CA LYS A 51 14.70 -7.42 9.20
C LYS A 51 15.10 -6.85 7.85
N HIS A 52 16.16 -6.07 7.84
CA HIS A 52 16.69 -5.52 6.60
C HIS A 52 17.29 -6.66 5.77
N ASN A 53 16.73 -6.92 4.58
CA ASN A 53 17.16 -8.04 3.74
C ASN A 53 17.21 -9.41 4.45
N ASN A 54 16.33 -9.65 5.43
CA ASN A 54 16.31 -10.84 6.30
C ASN A 54 17.55 -11.03 7.20
N ILE A 55 18.40 -10.01 7.32
CA ILE A 55 19.64 -10.05 8.11
C ILE A 55 19.52 -9.01 9.23
N GLY A 56 20.00 -9.37 10.43
CA GLY A 56 20.09 -8.45 11.56
C GLY A 56 18.94 -8.55 12.58
N PRO A 57 18.94 -7.66 13.57
CA PRO A 57 17.96 -7.64 14.64
C PRO A 57 16.59 -7.16 14.15
N ASP A 58 15.56 -7.58 14.87
CA ASP A 58 14.20 -7.12 14.65
C ASP A 58 14.09 -5.61 14.96
N SER A 59 13.64 -4.84 13.98
CA SER A 59 13.33 -3.42 14.14
C SER A 59 11.86 -3.13 13.92
N GLU A 60 11.45 -1.92 14.27
CA GLU A 60 10.19 -1.33 13.85
C GLU A 60 10.47 -0.37 12.70
N GLU A 61 9.80 -0.58 11.58
CA GLU A 61 10.00 0.21 10.36
C GLU A 61 8.71 0.87 9.91
N ASN A 62 8.87 2.10 9.44
CA ASN A 62 7.80 2.90 8.91
C ASN A 62 7.81 2.80 7.38
N CYS A 63 6.85 2.06 6.82
CA CYS A 63 6.75 1.75 5.42
C CYS A 63 6.12 2.94 4.70
N THR A 64 6.96 3.75 4.07
CA THR A 64 6.55 4.98 3.39
C THR A 64 6.46 4.81 1.88
N PHE A 65 7.27 3.94 1.26
CA PHE A 65 7.27 3.74 -0.20
C PHE A 65 6.33 2.64 -0.66
N ALA A 66 6.36 1.49 0.01
CA ALA A 66 5.49 0.37 -0.28
C ALA A 66 5.34 -0.51 0.97
N PHE A 67 4.18 -1.13 1.09
CA PHE A 67 3.90 -2.13 2.11
C PHE A 67 2.99 -3.20 1.52
N GLY A 68 3.44 -4.45 1.49
CA GLY A 68 2.72 -5.52 0.82
C GLY A 68 2.92 -6.86 1.51
N LYS A 69 2.00 -7.80 1.29
CA LYS A 69 2.12 -9.16 1.80
C LYS A 69 3.10 -9.93 0.92
N SER A 70 4.17 -10.46 1.52
CA SER A 70 5.19 -11.25 0.80
C SER A 70 4.88 -12.75 0.88
N THR A 71 4.45 -13.21 2.07
CA THR A 71 3.99 -14.59 2.32
C THR A 71 2.76 -14.59 3.22
N ALA A 72 2.23 -15.76 3.58
CA ALA A 72 1.12 -15.87 4.52
C ALA A 72 1.37 -15.15 5.87
N TYR A 73 2.64 -15.08 6.31
CA TYR A 73 3.06 -14.59 7.63
C TYR A 73 4.05 -13.43 7.58
N SER A 74 4.47 -12.97 6.39
CA SER A 74 5.44 -11.89 6.25
C SER A 74 4.97 -10.81 5.30
N TYR A 75 5.46 -9.60 5.55
CA TYR A 75 5.20 -8.40 4.78
C TYR A 75 6.52 -7.80 4.30
N THR A 76 6.51 -7.25 3.10
CA THR A 76 7.60 -6.42 2.59
C THR A 76 7.27 -4.97 2.91
N CYS A 77 8.20 -4.31 3.61
CA CYS A 77 8.13 -2.91 3.97
C CYS A 77 9.28 -2.17 3.27
N ILE A 78 8.95 -1.15 2.48
CA ILE A 78 9.96 -0.34 1.77
C ILE A 78 9.86 1.10 2.27
N ASN A 79 11.01 1.64 2.66
CA ASN A 79 11.17 3.02 3.12
C ASN A 79 12.49 3.62 2.58
N GLU A 80 12.83 4.83 3.02
CA GLU A 80 14.05 5.53 2.57
C GLU A 80 15.35 4.81 2.94
N LYS A 81 15.33 3.94 3.95
CA LYS A 81 16.50 3.16 4.37
C LYS A 81 16.70 1.90 3.52
N GLY A 82 15.63 1.37 2.92
CA GLY A 82 15.69 0.18 2.09
C GLY A 82 14.46 -0.72 2.18
N SER A 83 14.67 -2.01 1.95
CA SER A 83 13.63 -3.05 1.96
C SER A 83 13.78 -3.96 3.17
N TYR A 84 12.68 -4.15 3.88
CA TYR A 84 12.60 -4.91 5.11
C TYR A 84 11.55 -6.00 4.98
N THR A 85 11.86 -7.18 5.52
CA THR A 85 10.88 -8.26 5.68
C THR A 85 10.40 -8.24 7.13
N CYS A 86 9.11 -7.99 7.32
CA CYS A 86 8.48 -7.88 8.63
C CYS A 86 7.55 -9.05 8.89
N THR A 87 7.60 -9.63 10.08
CA THR A 87 6.74 -10.76 10.48
C THR A 87 5.83 -10.43 11.67
N GLY A 88 6.02 -9.24 12.26
CA GLY A 88 5.26 -8.79 13.41
C GLY A 88 3.93 -8.13 13.03
N LYS A 89 3.30 -7.55 14.07
CA LYS A 89 2.06 -6.79 13.91
C LYS A 89 2.32 -5.50 13.13
N THR A 90 1.30 -5.06 12.40
CA THR A 90 1.30 -3.81 11.65
C THR A 90 0.30 -2.84 12.26
N SER A 91 0.51 -1.55 12.06
CA SER A 91 -0.38 -0.50 12.56
C SER A 91 -0.39 0.68 11.59
N GLY A 92 -1.57 1.31 11.46
CA GLY A 92 -1.79 2.38 10.48
C GLY A 92 -2.38 1.87 9.17
N VAL A 93 -2.71 2.83 8.30
CA VAL A 93 -3.27 2.61 6.96
C VAL A 93 -2.69 3.63 6.01
N ALA A 94 -2.46 3.23 4.76
CA ALA A 94 -2.08 4.13 3.68
C ALA A 94 -3.32 4.82 3.10
N THR A 95 -3.31 6.13 2.91
CA THR A 95 -4.39 6.84 2.22
C THR A 95 -3.99 7.08 0.77
N CYS A 96 -4.59 6.32 -0.14
CA CYS A 96 -4.38 6.47 -1.58
C CYS A 96 -5.47 7.35 -2.20
N LYS A 97 -5.09 8.24 -3.12
CA LYS A 97 -6.00 9.19 -3.76
C LYS A 97 -6.04 8.99 -5.26
N GLY A 98 -7.19 9.30 -5.86
CA GLY A 98 -7.36 9.15 -7.30
C GLY A 98 -7.42 7.71 -7.77
N CYS A 99 -7.87 6.81 -6.89
CA CYS A 99 -7.94 5.39 -7.20
C CYS A 99 -9.13 5.09 -8.11
N THR A 100 -8.85 4.45 -9.23
CA THR A 100 -9.83 3.87 -10.13
C THR A 100 -9.70 2.35 -10.11
N PHE A 101 -10.83 1.66 -10.24
CA PHE A 101 -10.89 0.20 -10.31
C PHE A 101 -11.35 -0.23 -11.71
N PRO A 102 -10.77 -1.31 -12.27
CA PRO A 102 -11.31 -1.92 -13.47
C PRO A 102 -12.67 -2.53 -13.09
N ASN A 103 -13.69 -2.21 -13.89
CA ASN A 103 -15.03 -2.77 -13.80
C ASN A 103 -15.06 -4.13 -14.51
#